data_AF-A0AA35TC79-F1
#
_entry.id   AF-A0AA35TC79-F1
#
_cell.length_a   1.000
_cell.length_b   1.000
_cell.length_c   1.000
_cell.angle_alpha   90.00
_cell.angle_beta   90.00
_cell.angle_gamma   90.00
#
_symmetry.space_group_name_H-M   'P 1'
#
loop_
_entity.id
_entity.type
_entity.pdbx_description
1 polymer ?
#
loop_
_entity_poly.entity_id
_entity_poly.type
_entity_poly.pdbx_seq_one_letter_code
_entity_poly.pdbx_strand_id
1 'polypeptide(L)'
;MFVYEFCERGIQTVFPFYSLWSTSFGETVAYLFVGVATLSGVVYLVMFVVMVARAYRHLRDRQTNISHLSPQAQKTAQAVFSQWKCFLLLTATVAVTSISTVILPSEALVYQWQHHKNTYSIYTALVLGNYGLWNAYTLVTAFLHAPSPTVAKKQDSSADNETAEKMLTKQSVE
;
A
#
# COMPACT_ATOMS: atom_id res chain seq x y z
N MET A 1 -5.81 -9.46 17.29
CA MET A 1 -5.13 -10.50 16.50
C MET A 1 -3.86 -11.00 17.19
N PHE A 2 -2.84 -10.17 17.45
CA PHE A 2 -1.58 -10.64 18.07
C PHE A 2 -1.75 -11.44 19.37
N VAL A 3 -2.57 -10.95 20.32
CA VAL A 3 -2.84 -11.65 21.59
C VAL A 3 -3.50 -13.02 21.34
N TYR A 4 -4.44 -13.09 20.41
CA TYR A 4 -5.11 -14.34 20.02
C TYR A 4 -4.11 -15.35 19.42
N GLU A 5 -3.25 -14.90 18.51
CA GLU A 5 -2.19 -15.71 17.90
C GLU A 5 -1.18 -16.21 18.95
N PHE A 6 -0.79 -15.37 19.91
CA PHE A 6 0.10 -15.77 21.00
C PHE A 6 -0.56 -16.78 21.94
N CYS A 7 -1.83 -16.60 22.29
CA CYS A 7 -2.56 -17.55 23.13
C CYS A 7 -2.79 -18.89 22.42
N GLU A 8 -3.09 -18.90 21.12
CA GLU A 8 -3.35 -20.14 20.41
C GLU A 8 -2.04 -20.83 19.96
N ARG A 9 -1.22 -20.17 19.13
CA ARG A 9 0.01 -20.76 18.59
C ARG A 9 1.17 -20.75 19.59
N GLY A 10 1.20 -19.79 20.52
CA GLY A 10 2.24 -19.76 21.56
C GLY A 10 2.09 -20.93 22.53
N ILE A 11 0.87 -21.24 23.00
CA ILE A 11 0.65 -22.38 23.90
C ILE A 11 0.86 -23.72 23.17
N GLN A 12 0.55 -23.79 21.87
CA GLN A 12 0.80 -24.98 21.05
C GLN A 12 2.27 -25.42 20.99
N THR A 13 3.23 -24.53 21.24
CA THR A 13 4.66 -24.91 21.32
C THR A 13 4.99 -25.80 22.51
N VAL A 14 4.20 -25.72 23.59
CA VAL A 14 4.34 -26.55 24.79
C VAL A 14 3.35 -27.71 24.77
N PHE A 15 2.12 -27.46 24.29
CA PHE A 15 1.04 -28.44 24.25
C PHE A 15 0.44 -28.54 22.84
N PRO A 16 0.86 -29.52 22.01
CA PRO A 16 0.50 -29.56 20.58
C PRO A 16 -0.99 -29.82 20.31
N PHE A 17 -1.74 -30.33 21.29
CA PHE A 17 -3.18 -30.59 21.20
C PHE A 17 -4.03 -29.49 21.87
N TYR A 18 -3.42 -28.41 22.34
CA TYR A 18 -4.14 -27.28 22.90
C TYR A 18 -4.86 -26.51 21.77
N SER A 19 -6.17 -26.31 21.96
CA SER A 19 -6.95 -25.40 21.13
C SER A 19 -7.80 -24.52 22.03
N LEU A 20 -7.71 -23.21 21.80
CA LEU A 20 -8.49 -22.21 22.53
C LEU A 20 -10.00 -22.46 22.37
N TRP A 21 -10.39 -23.04 21.23
CA TRP A 21 -11.75 -23.41 20.85
C TRP A 21 -12.31 -24.63 21.59
N SER A 22 -11.46 -25.43 22.24
CA SER A 22 -11.89 -26.65 22.93
C SER A 22 -12.56 -26.37 24.29
N THR A 23 -12.32 -25.19 24.88
CA THR A 23 -12.83 -24.81 26.21
C THR A 23 -13.89 -23.73 26.08
N SER A 24 -15.02 -23.85 26.80
CA SER A 24 -16.14 -22.89 26.72
C SER A 24 -15.74 -21.44 27.05
N PHE A 25 -14.80 -21.26 27.99
CA PHE A 25 -14.22 -19.95 28.29
C PHE A 25 -13.32 -19.43 27.16
N GLY A 26 -12.45 -20.30 26.62
CA GLY A 26 -11.51 -19.95 25.54
C GLY A 26 -12.23 -19.58 24.24
N GLU A 27 -13.30 -20.31 23.90
CA GLU A 27 -14.16 -20.05 22.74
C GLU A 27 -14.79 -18.65 22.80
N THR A 28 -15.38 -18.27 23.93
CA THR A 28 -15.98 -16.94 24.11
C THR A 28 -14.93 -15.83 23.93
N VAL A 29 -13.74 -16.02 24.49
CA VAL A 29 -12.62 -15.08 24.37
C VAL A 29 -12.08 -15.02 22.93
N ALA A 30 -12.01 -16.16 22.23
CA ALA A 30 -11.61 -16.23 20.83
C ALA A 30 -12.55 -15.43 19.93
N TYR A 31 -13.87 -15.64 20.08
CA TYR A 31 -14.88 -14.88 19.34
C TYR A 31 -14.80 -13.38 19.60
N LEU A 32 -14.54 -12.96 20.85
CA LEU A 32 -14.34 -11.54 21.18
C LEU A 32 -13.12 -10.97 20.45
N PHE A 33 -11.98 -11.65 20.48
CA PHE A 33 -10.76 -11.16 19.81
C PHE A 33 -10.91 -11.09 18.28
N VAL A 34 -11.53 -12.10 17.67
CA VAL A 34 -11.81 -12.11 16.23
C VAL A 34 -12.81 -11.01 15.89
N GLY A 35 -13.89 -10.86 16.66
CA GLY A 35 -14.90 -9.83 16.46
C GLY A 35 -14.33 -8.42 16.50
N VAL A 36 -13.53 -8.10 17.53
CA VAL A 36 -12.85 -6.79 17.66
C VAL A 36 -11.86 -6.57 16.52
N ALA A 37 -11.07 -7.57 16.15
CA ALA A 37 -10.10 -7.46 15.05
C ALA A 37 -10.81 -7.20 13.70
N THR A 38 -11.89 -7.92 13.43
CA THR A 38 -12.70 -7.75 12.22
C THR A 38 -13.33 -6.37 12.18
N LEU A 39 -13.97 -5.91 13.27
CA LEU A 39 -14.57 -4.58 13.33
C LEU A 39 -13.53 -3.48 13.09
N SER A 40 -12.36 -3.60 13.73
CA SER A 40 -11.24 -2.67 13.50
C SER A 40 -10.77 -2.68 12.05
N GLY A 41 -10.70 -3.85 11.40
CA GLY A 41 -10.34 -3.99 10.00
C GLY A 41 -11.34 -3.32 9.06
N VAL A 42 -12.65 -3.47 9.33
CA VAL A 42 -13.71 -2.83 8.54
C VAL A 42 -13.65 -1.31 8.67
N VAL A 43 -13.51 -0.79 9.90
CA VAL A 43 -13.40 0.67 10.13
C VAL A 43 -12.16 1.23 9.43
N TYR A 44 -11.02 0.54 9.52
CA TYR A 44 -9.80 0.91 8.81
C TYR A 44 -10.01 0.96 7.30
N LEU A 45 -10.67 -0.05 6.72
CA LEU A 45 -10.93 -0.11 5.28
C LEU A 45 -11.81 1.07 4.82
N VAL A 46 -12.86 1.40 5.57
CA VAL A 46 -13.73 2.55 5.28
C VAL A 46 -12.94 3.85 5.33
N MET A 47 -12.14 4.07 6.38
CA MET A 47 -11.28 5.25 6.49
C MET A 47 -10.28 5.35 5.36
N PHE A 48 -9.66 4.24 4.97
CA PHE A 48 -8.70 4.18 3.88
C PHE A 48 -9.33 4.59 2.54
N VAL A 49 -10.51 4.05 2.21
CA VAL A 49 -11.25 4.41 0.98
C VAL A 49 -11.63 5.90 0.99
N VAL A 50 -12.08 6.42 2.13
CA VAL A 50 -12.39 7.85 2.29
C VAL A 50 -11.14 8.72 2.10
N MET A 51 -10.01 8.35 2.68
CA MET A 51 -8.75 9.09 2.55
C MET A 51 -8.27 9.12 1.09
N VAL A 52 -8.31 7.98 0.40
CA VAL A 52 -7.97 7.88 -1.03
C VAL A 52 -8.92 8.73 -1.88
N ALA A 53 -10.23 8.67 -1.62
CA ALA A 53 -11.21 9.48 -2.33
C ALA A 53 -11.01 10.98 -2.10
N ARG A 54 -10.69 11.41 -0.87
CA ARG A 54 -10.38 12.81 -0.55
C ARG A 54 -9.09 13.26 -1.22
N ALA A 55 -8.04 12.44 -1.19
CA ALA A 55 -6.78 12.72 -1.88
C ALA A 55 -7.02 12.88 -3.40
N TYR A 56 -7.78 11.98 -4.01
CA TYR A 56 -8.10 12.04 -5.43
C TYR A 56 -8.87 13.32 -5.80
N ARG A 57 -9.88 13.70 -5.01
CA ARG A 57 -10.60 14.96 -5.19
C ARG A 57 -9.68 16.17 -5.04
N HIS A 58 -8.86 16.21 -4.00
CA HIS A 58 -7.90 17.29 -3.77
C HIS A 58 -6.92 17.46 -4.93
N LEU A 59 -6.41 16.36 -5.48
CA LEU A 59 -5.55 16.38 -6.65
C LEU A 59 -6.28 16.86 -7.91
N ARG A 60 -7.53 16.43 -8.11
CA ARG A 60 -8.35 16.87 -9.24
C ARG A 60 -8.59 18.38 -9.23
N ASP A 61 -8.86 18.94 -8.05
CA ASP A 61 -9.09 20.38 -7.88
C ASP A 61 -7.79 21.20 -8.04
N ARG A 62 -6.63 20.62 -7.73
CA ARG A 62 -5.33 21.23 -8.05
C ARG A 62 -5.03 21.18 -9.55
N GLN A 63 -5.51 20.17 -10.28
CA GLN A 63 -5.27 20.00 -11.72
C GLN A 63 -5.90 21.11 -12.58
N THR A 64 -7.07 21.62 -12.19
CA THR A 64 -7.71 22.76 -12.87
C THR A 64 -6.87 24.03 -12.71
N ASN A 65 -6.28 24.24 -11.52
CA ASN A 65 -5.41 25.37 -11.22
C ASN A 65 -4.03 25.29 -11.91
N ILE A 66 -3.54 24.08 -12.22
CA ILE A 66 -2.24 23.88 -12.89
C ILE A 66 -2.21 24.44 -14.32
N SER A 67 -3.37 24.62 -14.96
CA SER A 67 -3.47 25.22 -16.31
C SER A 67 -3.03 26.69 -16.37
N HIS A 68 -2.97 27.39 -15.22
CA HIS A 68 -2.56 28.79 -15.12
C HIS A 68 -1.08 28.98 -14.72
N LEU A 69 -0.31 27.90 -14.57
CA LEU A 69 1.08 27.94 -14.13
C LEU A 69 2.08 28.04 -15.30
N SER A 70 3.30 28.49 -15.01
CA SER A 70 4.39 28.52 -15.98
C SER A 70 4.76 27.10 -16.49
N PRO A 71 5.28 26.96 -17.72
CA PRO A 71 5.54 25.65 -18.35
C PRO A 71 6.42 24.71 -17.52
N GLN A 72 7.31 25.25 -16.70
CA GLN A 72 8.22 24.49 -15.85
C GLN A 72 7.53 23.97 -14.58
N ALA A 73 6.64 24.75 -13.97
CA ALA A 73 5.84 24.33 -12.82
C ALA A 73 4.78 23.29 -13.24
N GLN A 74 4.26 23.39 -14.47
CA GLN A 74 3.32 22.42 -15.03
C GLN A 74 3.94 21.02 -15.16
N LYS A 75 5.19 20.90 -15.65
CA LYS A 75 5.90 19.62 -15.75
C LYS A 75 6.11 18.94 -14.40
N THR A 76 6.50 19.70 -13.38
CA THR A 76 6.67 19.16 -12.02
C THR A 76 5.34 18.69 -11.42
N ALA A 77 4.26 19.46 -11.61
CA ALA A 77 2.94 19.08 -11.10
C ALA A 77 2.35 17.86 -11.84
N GLN A 78 2.61 17.73 -13.14
CA GLN A 78 2.28 16.53 -13.91
C GLN A 78 3.07 15.30 -13.46
N ALA A 79 4.34 15.45 -13.09
CA ALA A 79 5.16 14.35 -12.57
C ALA A 79 4.60 13.82 -11.23
N VAL A 80 4.20 14.73 -10.33
CA VAL A 80 3.53 14.36 -9.07
C VAL A 80 2.23 13.61 -9.35
N PHE A 81 1.37 14.12 -10.24
CA PHE A 81 0.12 13.44 -10.60
C PHE A 81 0.35 12.03 -11.18
N SER A 82 1.39 11.85 -11.99
CA SER A 82 1.78 10.55 -12.53
C SER A 82 2.21 9.56 -11.44
N GLN A 83 2.93 10.02 -10.40
CA GLN A 83 3.30 9.19 -9.25
C GLN A 83 2.08 8.68 -8.49
N TRP A 84 1.08 9.54 -8.25
CA TRP A 84 -0.16 9.14 -7.57
C TRP A 84 -0.94 8.10 -8.38
N LYS A 85 -1.01 8.25 -9.72
CA LYS A 85 -1.65 7.25 -10.59
C LYS A 85 -0.88 5.92 -10.59
N CYS A 86 0.45 5.99 -10.64
CA CYS A 86 1.31 4.80 -10.56
C CYS A 86 1.12 4.07 -9.23
N PHE A 87 1.12 4.79 -8.11
CA PHE A 87 0.86 4.23 -6.79
C PHE A 87 -0.52 3.56 -6.70
N LEU A 88 -1.58 4.20 -7.21
CA LEU A 88 -2.93 3.62 -7.22
C LEU A 88 -3.00 2.34 -8.05
N LEU A 89 -2.41 2.32 -9.25
CA LEU A 89 -2.36 1.13 -10.10
C LEU A 89 -1.57 -0.01 -9.43
N LEU A 90 -0.44 0.32 -8.80
CA LEU A 90 0.39 -0.64 -8.08
C LEU A 90 -0.34 -1.26 -6.88
N THR A 91 -1.14 -0.46 -6.17
CA THR A 91 -1.95 -0.95 -5.05
C THR A 91 -3.10 -1.83 -5.55
N ALA A 92 -3.71 -1.48 -6.69
CA ALA A 92 -4.75 -2.28 -7.33
C ALA A 92 -4.23 -3.63 -7.85
N THR A 93 -3.05 -3.67 -8.48
CA THR A 93 -2.46 -4.94 -8.95
C THR A 93 -2.15 -5.86 -7.79
N VAL A 94 -1.54 -5.36 -6.71
CA VAL A 94 -1.28 -6.14 -5.49
C VAL A 94 -2.57 -6.65 -4.85
N ALA A 95 -3.62 -5.84 -4.81
CA ALA A 95 -4.92 -6.26 -4.28
C ALA A 95 -5.53 -7.40 -5.11
N VAL A 96 -5.57 -7.26 -6.44
CA VAL A 96 -6.08 -8.29 -7.35
C VAL A 96 -5.28 -9.58 -7.20
N THR A 97 -3.95 -9.52 -7.23
CA THR A 97 -3.10 -10.71 -7.11
C THR A 97 -3.28 -11.37 -5.74
N SER A 98 -3.35 -10.60 -4.65
CA SER A 98 -3.55 -11.16 -3.31
C SER A 98 -4.89 -11.90 -3.20
N ILE A 99 -5.95 -11.34 -3.76
CA ILE A 99 -7.28 -11.99 -3.81
C ILE A 99 -7.21 -13.26 -4.68
N SER A 100 -6.57 -13.19 -5.85
CA SER A 100 -6.38 -14.35 -6.72
C SER A 100 -5.62 -15.49 -6.04
N THR A 101 -4.59 -15.19 -5.24
CA THR A 101 -3.84 -16.20 -4.47
C THR A 101 -4.69 -16.90 -3.40
N VAL A 102 -5.75 -16.26 -2.91
CA VAL A 102 -6.68 -16.89 -1.95
C VAL A 102 -7.75 -17.73 -2.65
N ILE A 103 -8.31 -17.22 -3.76
CA ILE A 103 -9.45 -17.86 -4.45
C ILE A 103 -8.99 -18.99 -5.39
N LEU A 104 -7.90 -18.80 -6.15
CA LEU A 104 -7.51 -19.79 -7.16
C LEU A 104 -7.11 -21.15 -6.59
N PRO A 105 -6.41 -21.25 -5.44
CA PRO A 105 -6.08 -22.54 -4.90
C PRO A 105 -7.26 -23.29 -4.29
N SER A 106 -8.31 -22.62 -3.78
CA SER A 106 -9.49 -23.33 -3.28
C SER A 106 -10.13 -24.16 -4.39
N GLU A 107 -10.20 -23.61 -5.60
CA GLU A 107 -10.74 -24.30 -6.76
C GLU A 107 -9.70 -25.24 -7.39
N ALA A 108 -8.46 -24.78 -7.61
CA ALA A 108 -7.43 -25.54 -8.30
C ALA A 108 -6.92 -26.76 -7.52
N LEU A 109 -6.95 -26.72 -6.18
CA LEU A 109 -6.57 -27.87 -5.35
C LEU A 109 -7.61 -29.01 -5.46
N VAL A 110 -8.90 -28.67 -5.63
CA VAL A 110 -9.97 -29.63 -5.93
C VAL A 110 -9.75 -30.25 -7.32
N TYR A 111 -9.42 -29.44 -8.34
CA TYR A 111 -9.13 -29.93 -9.69
C TYR A 111 -7.84 -30.77 -9.78
N GLN A 112 -6.76 -30.41 -9.06
CA GLN A 112 -5.53 -31.21 -9.01
C GLN A 112 -5.73 -32.57 -8.32
N TRP A 113 -6.58 -32.62 -7.29
CA TRP A 113 -6.96 -33.89 -6.64
C TRP A 113 -7.68 -34.83 -7.60
N GLN A 114 -8.54 -34.28 -8.47
CA GLN A 114 -9.32 -35.06 -9.45
C GLN A 114 -8.50 -35.53 -10.66
N HIS A 115 -7.47 -34.78 -11.06
CA HIS A 115 -6.59 -35.12 -12.18
C HIS A 115 -5.14 -35.21 -11.72
N HIS A 116 -4.75 -36.39 -11.22
CA HIS A 116 -3.46 -36.76 -10.64
C HIS A 116 -2.24 -36.72 -11.61
N LYS A 117 -2.20 -35.81 -12.60
CA LYS A 117 -1.23 -35.83 -13.71
C LYS A 117 -0.18 -34.72 -13.73
N ASN A 118 -0.19 -33.77 -12.79
CA ASN A 118 0.79 -32.67 -12.79
C ASN A 118 1.71 -32.66 -11.56
N THR A 119 3.01 -32.67 -11.81
CA THR A 119 4.11 -32.56 -10.83
C THR A 119 4.23 -31.16 -10.21
N TYR A 120 3.64 -30.14 -10.83
CA TYR A 120 3.71 -28.75 -10.39
C TYR A 120 2.56 -28.42 -9.44
N SER A 121 2.86 -27.98 -8.22
CA SER A 121 1.85 -27.50 -7.28
C SER A 121 1.47 -26.05 -7.62
N ILE A 122 0.24 -25.86 -8.11
CA ILE A 122 -0.28 -24.54 -8.48
C ILE A 122 -0.34 -23.65 -7.23
N TYR A 123 -0.65 -24.24 -6.07
CA TYR A 123 -0.67 -23.55 -4.78
C TYR A 123 0.70 -22.93 -4.44
N THR A 124 1.79 -23.70 -4.50
CA THR A 124 3.11 -23.17 -4.13
C THR A 124 3.58 -22.10 -5.11
N ALA A 125 3.26 -22.23 -6.39
CA ALA A 125 3.56 -21.21 -7.40
C ALA A 125 2.82 -19.90 -7.14
N LEU A 126 1.52 -19.96 -6.80
CA LEU A 126 0.71 -18.77 -6.49
C LEU A 126 1.17 -18.08 -5.20
N VAL A 127 1.49 -18.86 -4.17
CA VAL A 127 1.98 -18.33 -2.89
C VAL A 127 3.35 -17.68 -3.08
N LEU A 128 4.29 -18.35 -3.74
CA LEU A 128 5.63 -17.81 -4.02
C LEU A 128 5.56 -16.57 -4.92
N GLY A 129 4.72 -16.60 -5.95
CA GLY A 129 4.49 -15.47 -6.84
C GLY A 129 3.95 -14.24 -6.09
N ASN A 130 3.02 -14.43 -5.16
CA ASN A 130 2.49 -13.35 -4.34
C ASN A 130 3.57 -12.74 -3.44
N TYR A 131 4.42 -13.55 -2.79
CA TYR A 131 5.54 -13.04 -2.01
C TYR A 131 6.55 -12.27 -2.87
N GLY A 132 6.87 -12.77 -4.07
CA GLY A 132 7.73 -12.06 -5.02
C GLY A 132 7.15 -10.70 -5.42
N LEU A 133 5.85 -10.65 -5.69
CA LEU A 133 5.16 -9.40 -6.05
C LEU A 133 5.17 -8.39 -4.91
N TRP A 134 4.91 -8.82 -3.67
CA TRP A 134 4.98 -7.95 -2.49
C TRP A 134 6.39 -7.36 -2.27
N ASN A 135 7.44 -8.14 -2.51
CA ASN A 135 8.82 -7.64 -2.44
C ASN A 135 9.15 -6.67 -3.58
N ALA A 136 8.70 -6.94 -4.79
CA ALA A 136 8.88 -6.01 -5.91
C ALA A 136 8.10 -4.70 -5.67
N TYR A 137 6.89 -4.78 -5.13
CA TYR A 137 6.05 -3.63 -4.76
C TYR A 137 6.77 -2.69 -3.78
N THR A 138 7.38 -3.22 -2.72
CA THR A 138 8.11 -2.41 -1.73
C THR A 138 9.33 -1.73 -2.35
N LEU A 139 10.06 -2.42 -3.23
CA LEU A 139 11.20 -1.83 -3.94
C LEU A 139 10.74 -0.68 -4.87
N VAL A 140 9.73 -0.91 -5.71
CA VAL A 140 9.21 0.10 -6.64
C VAL A 140 8.71 1.34 -5.88
N THR A 141 7.96 1.15 -4.80
CA THR A 141 7.45 2.28 -3.99
C THR A 141 8.58 3.04 -3.31
N ALA A 142 9.61 2.35 -2.79
CA ALA A 142 10.78 2.98 -2.19
C ALA A 142 11.56 3.83 -3.20
N PHE A 143 11.81 3.30 -4.42
CA PHE A 143 12.50 4.05 -5.47
C PHE A 143 11.66 5.20 -6.03
N LEU A 144 10.34 5.03 -6.16
CA LEU A 144 9.44 6.06 -6.70
C LEU A 144 9.29 7.28 -5.77
N HIS A 145 9.38 7.05 -4.44
CA HIS A 145 9.30 8.09 -3.42
C HIS A 145 10.68 8.56 -2.93
N ALA A 146 11.77 8.00 -3.44
CA ALA A 146 13.11 8.49 -3.13
C ALA A 146 13.23 9.94 -3.65
N PRO A 147 13.65 10.90 -2.80
CA PRO A 147 13.80 12.28 -3.23
C PRO A 147 14.82 12.36 -4.36
N SER A 148 14.40 12.89 -5.52
CA SER A 148 15.30 13.09 -6.65
C SER A 148 16.31 14.21 -6.33
N PRO A 149 17.62 13.94 -6.37
CA PRO A 149 18.65 14.94 -6.01
C PRO A 149 18.67 16.15 -6.94
N THR A 150 18.08 16.03 -8.13
CA THR A 150 17.99 17.12 -9.11
C THR A 150 16.90 18.14 -8.75
N VAL A 151 15.85 17.74 -8.02
CA VAL A 151 14.76 18.64 -7.59
C VAL A 151 15.20 19.50 -6.41
N ALA A 152 15.96 18.93 -5.46
CA ALA A 152 16.53 19.67 -4.34
C ALA A 152 17.43 20.83 -4.81
N LYS A 153 18.36 20.55 -5.73
CA LYS A 153 19.24 21.59 -6.31
C LYS A 153 18.48 22.71 -7.04
N LYS A 154 17.36 22.40 -7.68
CA LYS A 154 16.61 23.36 -8.49
C LYS A 154 15.75 24.29 -7.62
N GLN A 155 15.32 23.82 -6.46
CA GLN A 155 14.56 24.61 -5.50
C GLN A 155 15.45 25.61 -4.75
N ASP A 156 16.68 25.20 -4.41
CA ASP A 156 17.70 26.09 -3.84
C ASP A 156 18.12 27.18 -4.85
N SER A 157 18.43 26.81 -6.10
CA SER A 157 18.81 27.81 -7.13
C SER A 157 17.69 28.79 -7.50
N SER A 158 16.41 28.39 -7.44
CA SER A 158 15.30 29.34 -7.68
C SER A 158 15.08 30.29 -6.52
N ALA A 159 15.26 29.84 -5.27
CA ALA A 159 15.17 30.70 -4.09
C ALA A 159 16.31 31.73 -4.03
N ASP A 160 17.53 31.32 -4.39
CA ASP A 160 18.69 32.22 -4.45
C ASP A 160 18.52 33.30 -5.52
N ASN A 161 17.97 32.96 -6.69
CA ASN A 161 17.77 33.90 -7.79
C ASN A 161 16.66 34.94 -7.50
N GLU A 162 15.57 34.52 -6.84
CA GLU A 162 14.49 35.42 -6.42
C GLU A 162 14.95 36.38 -5.29
N THR A 163 15.85 35.92 -4.43
CA THR A 163 16.43 36.74 -3.36
C THR A 163 17.40 37.78 -3.93
N ALA A 164 18.19 37.42 -4.94
CA ALA A 164 19.09 38.34 -5.64
C ALA A 164 18.35 39.45 -6.41
N GLU A 165 17.24 39.15 -7.10
CA GLU A 165 16.40 40.16 -7.78
C GLU A 165 15.79 41.17 -6.79
N LYS A 166 15.34 40.71 -5.62
CA LYS A 166 14.78 41.59 -4.57
C LYS A 166 15.81 42.53 -3.94
N MET A 167 17.09 42.14 -3.94
CA MET A 167 18.17 43.02 -3.48
C MET A 167 18.53 44.08 -4.54
N LEU A 168 18.60 43.70 -5.82
CA LEU A 168 18.91 44.62 -6.92
C LEU A 168 17.82 45.68 -7.13
N THR A 169 16.55 45.30 -6.99
CA THR A 169 15.42 46.25 -7.09
C THR A 169 15.32 47.20 -5.91
N LYS A 170 15.77 46.82 -4.71
CA LYS A 170 15.89 47.76 -3.59
C LYS A 170 17.02 48.76 -3.79
N GLN A 171 18.12 48.35 -4.40
CA GLN A 171 19.31 49.18 -4.58
C GLN A 171 19.18 50.22 -5.72
N SER A 172 18.20 50.08 -6.63
CA SER A 172 17.92 51.07 -7.67
C SER A 172 16.86 52.11 -7.28
N VAL A 173 16.30 52.01 -6.08
CA VAL A 173 15.22 52.88 -5.57
C VAL A 173 15.73 53.86 -4.50
N GLU A 174 16.97 53.68 -4.04
CA GLU A 174 17.74 54.67 -3.24
C GLU A 174 18.71 55.44 -4.14
#